data_AF-A0A2W1EVC8-F1
#
_entry.id   AF-A0A2W1EVC8-F1
#
_cell.length_a   1.000
_cell.length_b   1.000
_cell.length_c   1.000
_cell.angle_alpha   90.00
_cell.angle_beta   90.00
_cell.angle_gamma   90.00
#
_symmetry.space_group_name_H-M   'P 1'
#
loop_
_entity.id
_entity.type
_entity.pdbx_description
1 polymer ?
#
loop_
_entity_poly.entity_id
_entity_poly.type
_entity_poly.pdbx_seq_one_letter_code
_entity_poly.pdbx_strand_id
1 'polypeptide(L)' 'MELVKSVWSKHGLKSYSVVETSAESGSPYAFITVMDYESADSFAAAAQDERTKEVMADVANFTNAQPIVVNGAVVGRG' A
#
# COMPACT_ATOMS: atom_id res chain seq x y z
N MET A 1 0.79 3.05 -9.45
CA MET A 1 1.70 2.06 -8.79
C MET A 1 3.18 2.18 -9.16
N GLU A 2 3.57 2.67 -10.34
CA GLU A 2 5.00 2.92 -10.62
C GLU A 2 5.62 3.97 -9.68
N LEU A 3 4.85 5.01 -9.33
CA LEU A 3 5.25 6.01 -8.33
C LEU A 3 5.52 5.39 -6.96
N VAL A 4 4.63 4.50 -6.49
CA VAL A 4 4.77 3.76 -5.22
C VAL A 4 6.10 2.99 -5.17
N LYS A 5 6.40 2.26 -6.25
CA LYS A 5 7.67 1.51 -6.35
C LYS A 5 8.87 2.46 -6.34
N SER A 6 8.83 3.54 -7.12
CA SER A 6 9.92 4.52 -7.18
C SER A 6 10.19 5.20 -5.83
N VAL A 7 9.14 5.53 -5.08
CA VAL A 7 9.25 6.27 -3.81
C VAL A 7 9.58 5.34 -2.64
N TRP A 8 9.00 4.14 -2.57
CA TRP A 8 9.12 3.27 -1.40
C TRP A 8 10.11 2.12 -1.55
N SER A 9 10.58 1.78 -2.76
CA SER A 9 11.64 0.76 -2.90
C SER A 9 12.93 1.13 -2.19
N LYS A 10 13.30 2.42 -2.14
CA LYS A 10 14.47 2.90 -1.37
C LYS A 10 14.34 2.70 0.15
N HIS A 11 13.11 2.57 0.63
CA HIS A 11 12.79 2.38 2.05
C HIS A 11 12.57 0.92 2.43
N GLY A 12 12.80 -0.02 1.50
CA GLY A 12 12.69 -1.46 1.77
C GLY A 12 11.37 -2.09 1.33
N LEU A 13 10.59 -1.44 0.45
CA LEU A 13 9.48 -2.09 -0.24
C LEU A 13 10.02 -3.18 -1.20
N LYS A 14 9.67 -4.44 -0.90
CA LYS A 14 10.06 -5.64 -1.66
C LYS A 14 9.10 -5.94 -2.80
N SER A 15 7.80 -5.91 -2.51
CA SER A 15 6.74 -6.21 -3.47
C SER A 15 5.46 -5.48 -3.12
N TYR A 16 4.58 -5.34 -4.10
CA TYR A 16 3.22 -4.89 -3.88
C TYR A 16 2.26 -5.73 -4.73
N SER A 17 1.02 -5.83 -4.30
CA SER A 17 -0.07 -6.45 -5.04
C SER A 17 -1.30 -5.56 -4.93
N VAL A 18 -1.92 -5.26 -6.06
CA VAL A 18 -3.20 -4.57 -6.13
C VAL A 18 -4.27 -5.60 -6.41
N VAL A 19 -5.27 -5.63 -5.57
CA VAL A 19 -6.42 -6.53 -5.67
C VAL A 19 -7.64 -5.64 -5.88
N GLU A 20 -8.22 -5.72 -7.07
CA GLU A 20 -9.55 -5.18 -7.31
C GLU A 20 -10.58 -6.18 -6.78
N THR A 21 -11.50 -5.70 -5.97
CA THR A 21 -12.53 -6.55 -5.35
C THR A 21 -13.81 -6.50 -6.18
N SER A 22 -14.44 -7.64 -6.42
CA SER A 22 -15.76 -7.68 -7.06
C SER A 22 -16.89 -7.43 -6.06
N ALA A 23 -18.02 -6.93 -6.53
CA ALA A 23 -19.23 -6.78 -5.71
C ALA A 23 -19.71 -8.10 -5.07
N GLU A 24 -19.42 -9.23 -5.72
CA GLU A 24 -19.77 -10.57 -5.24
C GLU A 24 -18.99 -10.99 -3.98
N SER A 25 -17.84 -10.37 -3.72
CA SER A 25 -17.04 -10.65 -2.52
C SER A 25 -17.67 -10.12 -1.24
N GLY A 26 -18.68 -9.24 -1.33
CA GLY A 26 -19.24 -8.53 -0.17
C GLY A 26 -18.25 -7.60 0.53
N SER A 27 -17.08 -7.34 -0.07
CA SER A 27 -16.06 -6.45 0.48
C SER A 27 -16.58 -5.00 0.55
N PRO A 28 -16.38 -4.29 1.66
CA PRO A 28 -16.70 -2.87 1.75
C PRO A 28 -15.68 -1.97 1.03
N TYR A 29 -14.56 -2.53 0.57
CA TYR A 29 -13.50 -1.83 -0.17
C TYR A 29 -13.57 -2.21 -1.64
N ALA A 30 -13.31 -1.26 -2.55
CA ALA A 30 -13.23 -1.49 -4.00
C ALA A 30 -11.83 -1.98 -4.46
N PHE A 31 -10.80 -1.59 -3.72
CA PHE A 31 -9.42 -1.98 -3.97
C PHE A 31 -8.74 -2.30 -2.65
N ILE A 32 -7.90 -3.33 -2.65
CA ILE A 32 -7.02 -3.72 -1.55
C ILE A 32 -5.61 -3.70 -2.10
N THR A 33 -4.68 -3.08 -1.38
CA THR A 33 -3.27 -3.14 -1.74
C THR A 33 -2.50 -3.81 -0.62
N VAL A 34 -1.77 -4.88 -0.96
CA VAL A 34 -0.86 -5.57 -0.05
C VAL A 34 0.55 -5.15 -0.40
N MET A 35 1.31 -4.71 0.59
CA MET A 35 2.67 -4.22 0.40
C MET A 35 3.61 -4.92 1.36
N ASP A 36 4.72 -5.38 0.81
CA ASP A 36 5.74 -6.10 1.54
C ASP A 36 6.94 -5.22 1.78
N TYR A 37 7.24 -5.03 3.05
CA TYR A 37 8.43 -4.32 3.48
C TYR A 37 9.42 -5.28 4.11
N GLU A 38 10.69 -4.89 4.10
CA GLU A 38 11.74 -5.61 4.81
C GLU A 38 11.49 -5.70 6.32
N SER A 39 10.95 -4.62 6.90
CA SER A 39 10.67 -4.51 8.32
C SER A 39 9.53 -3.53 8.59
N ALA A 40 9.02 -3.51 9.83
CA ALA A 40 8.06 -2.49 10.24
C ALA A 40 8.69 -1.08 10.23
N ASP A 41 9.97 -0.95 10.57
CA ASP A 41 10.70 0.32 10.53
C ASP A 41 10.86 0.85 9.10
N SER A 42 11.08 -0.05 8.13
CA SER A 42 11.10 0.26 6.70
C SER A 42 9.77 0.86 6.23
N PHE A 43 8.64 0.31 6.69
CA PHE A 43 7.33 0.90 6.41
C PHE A 43 7.15 2.26 7.08
N ALA A 44 7.57 2.41 8.34
CA ALA A 44 7.48 3.70 9.04
C ALA A 44 8.29 4.80 8.34
N ALA A 45 9.52 4.48 7.91
CA ALA A 45 10.36 5.39 7.13
C ALA A 45 9.73 5.76 5.79
N ALA A 46 9.15 4.77 5.09
CA ALA A 46 8.39 5.03 3.86
C ALA A 46 7.19 5.94 4.12
N ALA A 47 6.40 5.70 5.16
CA ALA A 47 5.22 6.50 5.51
C ALA A 47 5.58 7.95 5.89
N GLN A 48 6.77 8.19 6.42
CA GLN A 48 7.27 9.52 6.79
C GLN A 48 7.97 10.28 5.65
N ASP A 49 8.24 9.63 4.51
CA ASP A 49 8.86 10.30 3.35
C ASP A 49 7.96 11.41 2.82
N GLU A 50 8.53 12.57 2.49
CA GLU A 50 7.77 13.71 1.98
C GLU A 50 7.04 13.39 0.67
N ARG A 51 7.60 12.49 -0.15
CA ARG A 51 7.02 12.02 -1.41
C ARG A 51 5.89 11.00 -1.20
N THR A 52 5.69 10.50 0.01
CA THR A 52 4.49 9.70 0.35
C THR A 52 3.22 10.53 0.21
N LYS A 53 3.30 11.85 0.38
CA LYS A 53 2.17 12.75 0.07
C LYS A 53 1.81 12.72 -1.41
N GLU A 54 2.80 12.61 -2.31
CA GLU A 54 2.55 12.47 -3.75
C GLU A 54 1.84 11.14 -4.05
N VAL A 55 2.24 10.07 -3.38
CA VAL A 55 1.58 8.75 -3.49
C VAL A 55 0.15 8.81 -2.98
N MET A 56 -0.10 9.44 -1.83
CA MET A 56 -1.45 9.58 -1.26
C MET A 56 -2.34 10.49 -2.11
N ALA A 57 -1.78 11.52 -2.74
CA ALA A 57 -2.49 12.37 -3.69
C ALA A 57 -2.86 11.59 -4.97
N ASP A 58 -1.99 10.69 -5.43
CA ASP A 58 -2.30 9.80 -6.56
C ASP A 58 -3.48 8.87 -6.23
N VAL A 59 -3.55 8.33 -5.01
CA VAL A 59 -4.69 7.51 -4.55
C VAL A 59 -6.02 8.26 -4.64
N ALA A 60 -6.04 9.56 -4.34
CA ALA A 60 -7.24 10.39 -4.44
C ALA A 60 -7.76 10.54 -5.90
N ASN A 61 -6.93 10.30 -6.91
CA ASN A 61 -7.37 10.27 -8.31
C ASN A 61 -8.11 8.99 -8.68
N PHE A 62 -7.92 7.90 -7.91
CA PHE A 62 -8.54 6.60 -8.17
C PHE A 62 -9.75 6.34 -7.26
N THR A 63 -9.78 6.94 -6.06
CA THR A 63 -10.90 6.77 -5.12
C THR A 63 -11.09 8.00 -4.25
N ASN A 64 -12.35 8.31 -3.95
CA ASN A 64 -12.73 9.35 -2.99
C ASN A 64 -12.77 8.83 -1.54
N ALA A 65 -12.58 7.53 -1.32
CA ALA A 65 -12.57 6.92 0.01
C ALA A 65 -11.16 6.98 0.64
N GLN A 66 -11.09 7.30 1.93
CA GLN A 66 -9.82 7.27 2.65
C GLN A 66 -9.35 5.81 2.84
N PRO A 67 -8.10 5.49 2.49
CA PRO A 67 -7.57 4.15 2.68
C PRO A 67 -7.41 3.83 4.17
N ILE A 68 -7.79 2.63 4.56
CA ILE A 68 -7.47 2.09 5.89
C ILE A 68 -6.13 1.38 5.78
N VAL A 69 -5.16 1.84 6.58
CA VAL A 69 -3.81 1.26 6.63
C VAL A 69 -3.73 0.31 7.82
N VAL A 70 -3.37 -0.94 7.56
CA VAL A 70 -3.15 -1.96 8.59
C VAL A 70 -1.73 -2.50 8.43
N ASN A 71 -0.96 -2.52 9.52
CA ASN A 71 0.38 -3.10 9.57
C ASN A 71 0.38 -4.39 10.40
N GLY A 72 1.16 -5.37 9.96
CA GLY A 72 1.29 -6.66 10.64
C GLY A 72 2.45 -7.49 10.10
N ALA A 73 2.88 -8.50 10.85
CA ALA A 73 3.90 -9.43 10.41
C ALA A 73 3.29 -10.53 9.54
N VAL A 74 3.95 -10.87 8.44
CA VAL A 74 3.57 -12.04 7.62
C VAL A 74 4.00 -13.30 8.36
N VAL A 75 3.04 -14.03 8.92
CA VAL A 75 3.28 -15.27 9.69
C VAL A 75 3.28 -16.54 8.83
N GLY A 76 2.96 -16.43 7.54
CA GLY A 76 2.98 -17.53 6.58
C GLY A 76 2.82 -17.03 5.14
N ARG A 77 3.54 -17.67 4.22
CA ARG A 77 3.44 -17.53 2.75
C ARG A 77 3.58 -18.91 2.12
N GLY A 78 2.73 -19.20 1.13
CA GLY A 78 2.76 -20.42 0.32
C GLY A 78 3.00 -20.10 -1.15
#